data_AF-A0A831YJC5-F1
#
_entry.id   AF-A0A831YJC5-F1
#
_cell.length_a   1.000
_cell.length_b   1.000
_cell.length_c   1.000
_cell.angle_alpha   90.00
_cell.angle_beta   90.00
_cell.angle_gamma   90.00
#
_symmetry.space_group_name_H-M   'P 1'
#
loop_
_entity.id
_entity.type
_entity.pdbx_description
1 polymer ?
#
loop_
_entity_poly.entity_id
_entity_poly.type
_entity_poly.pdbx_seq_one_letter_code
_entity_poly.pdbx_strand_id
1 'polypeptide(L)' 'MNVGSLIKGRPLVLRSNATLREAVKLMADHNVGLLPIVDDEGRP' A
#
# COMPACT_ATOMS: atom_id res chain seq x y z
N MET A 1 23.56 1.29 -9.31
CA MET A 1 22.08 1.38 -9.37
C MET A 1 21.53 0.40 -8.34
N ASN A 2 20.71 0.85 -7.39
CA ASN A 2 20.02 -0.03 -6.44
C ASN A 2 18.50 0.16 -6.54
N VAL A 3 17.72 -0.84 -6.12
CA VAL A 3 16.25 -0.80 -6.24
C VAL A 3 15.66 0.41 -5.51
N GLY A 4 16.22 0.78 -4.36
CA GLY A 4 15.76 1.92 -3.57
C GLY A 4 15.78 3.24 -4.34
N SER A 5 16.75 3.45 -5.24
CA SER A 5 16.84 4.65 -6.08
C SER A 5 15.72 4.79 -7.12
N LEU A 6 14.94 3.73 -7.38
CA LEU A 6 13.80 3.74 -8.31
C LEU A 6 12.47 4.10 -7.63
N ILE A 7 12.38 3.93 -6.30
CA ILE A 7 11.14 4.15 -5.55
C ILE A 7 10.95 5.65 -5.36
N LYS A 8 9.79 6.17 -5.80
CA LYS A 8 9.41 7.57 -5.60
C LYS A 8 8.41 7.68 -4.46
N GLY A 9 8.78 8.43 -3.42
CA GLY A 9 7.91 8.70 -2.28
C GLY A 9 7.68 7.47 -1.39
N ARG A 10 6.61 7.52 -0.59
CA ARG A 10 6.18 6.42 0.28
C ARG A 10 5.16 5.56 -0.45
N PRO A 11 5.29 4.21 -0.43
CA PRO A 11 4.27 3.33 -0.97
C PRO A 11 2.92 3.55 -0.30
N LEU A 12 1.85 3.43 -1.09
CA LEU A 12 0.49 3.33 -0.58
C LEU A 12 0.30 1.94 0.02
N VAL A 13 -0.07 1.86 1.30
CA VAL A 13 -0.23 0.60 2.05
C VAL A 13 -1.56 0.59 2.79
N LEU A 14 -2.02 -0.60 3.19
CA LEU A 14 -3.22 -0.79 4.01
C LEU A 14 -2.86 -1.57 5.28
N ARG A 15 -3.53 -1.28 6.40
CA ARG A 15 -3.35 -2.05 7.63
C ARG A 15 -4.08 -3.40 7.54
N SER A 16 -3.55 -4.41 8.23
CA SER A 16 -4.11 -5.78 8.24
C SER A 16 -5.53 -5.90 8.81
N ASN A 17 -5.97 -4.92 9.60
CA ASN A 17 -7.31 -4.85 10.17
C ASN A 17 -8.32 -4.06 9.31
N ALA A 18 -7.91 -3.53 8.16
CA ALA A 18 -8.79 -2.77 7.28
C ALA A 18 -9.83 -3.67 6.60
N THR A 19 -10.98 -3.09 6.29
CA THR A 19 -12.07 -3.76 5.59
C THR A 19 -11.81 -3.83 4.09
N LEU A 20 -12.48 -4.78 3.43
CA LEU A 20 -12.46 -4.87 1.96
C LEU A 20 -12.98 -3.59 1.28
N ARG A 21 -13.95 -2.90 1.91
CA ARG A 21 -14.49 -1.63 1.39
C ARG A 21 -13.42 -0.55 1.35
N GLU A 22 -12.60 -0.45 2.39
CA GLU A 22 -11.48 0.50 2.45
C GLU A 22 -10.41 0.15 1.41
N ALA A 23 -10.10 -1.13 1.23
CA ALA A 23 -9.18 -1.59 0.19
C ALA A 23 -9.65 -1.18 -1.21
N VAL A 24 -10.90 -1.50 -1.57
CA VAL A 24 -11.48 -1.16 -2.88
C VAL A 24 -11.53 0.35 -3.10
N LYS A 25 -11.91 1.12 -2.08
CA LYS A 25 -11.91 2.59 -2.15
C LYS A 25 -10.50 3.13 -2.42
N LEU A 26 -9.50 2.67 -1.67
CA LEU A 26 -8.13 3.14 -1.82
C LEU A 26 -7.54 2.78 -3.18
N MET A 27 -7.82 1.57 -3.68
CA MET A 27 -7.40 1.12 -5.00
C MET A 27 -8.02 1.97 -6.12
N ALA A 28 -9.32 2.27 -6.03
CA ALA A 28 -10.02 3.09 -7.00
C ALA A 28 -9.56 4.56 -6.97
N ASP A 29 -9.44 5.16 -5.78
CA ASP A 29 -9.06 6.56 -5.59
C ASP A 29 -7.64 6.85 -6.11
N HIS A 30 -6.72 5.88 -5.97
CA HIS A 30 -5.33 6.00 -6.40
C HIS A 30 -5.01 5.31 -7.74
N ASN A 31 -6.00 4.67 -8.37
CA ASN A 31 -5.86 3.90 -9.60
C ASN A 31 -4.71 2.87 -9.56
N VAL A 32 -4.70 2.04 -8.52
CA VAL A 32 -3.68 0.99 -8.31
C VAL A 32 -4.30 -0.40 -8.33
N GLY A 33 -3.58 -1.36 -8.92
CA GLY A 33 -3.99 -2.77 -8.98
C GLY A 33 -3.48 -3.63 -7.81
N LEU A 34 -2.60 -3.09 -6.96
CA LEU A 34 -2.00 -3.79 -5.83
C LEU A 34 -1.85 -2.84 -4.65
N LEU A 35 -2.14 -3.36 -3.46
CA LEU A 35 -2.02 -2.66 -2.18
C LEU A 35 -1.26 -3.57 -1.21
N PRO A 36 -0.01 -3.26 -0.82
CA PRO A 36 0.68 -3.99 0.23
C PRO A 36 -0.08 -3.86 1.55
N ILE A 37 -0.29 -4.98 2.23
CA ILE A 37 -0.85 -5.02 3.58
C ILE A 37 0.31 -4.99 4.56
N VAL A 38 0.18 -4.23 5.65
CA VAL A 38 1.20 -4.15 6.70
C VAL A 38 0.58 -4.26 8.11
N ASP A 39 1.38 -4.77 9.06
CA ASP A 39 1.09 -4.73 10.49
C ASP A 39 1.24 -3.30 11.07
N ASP A 40 1.10 -3.12 12.39
CA ASP A 40 1.20 -1.81 13.03
C ASP A 40 2.60 -1.19 12.97
N GLU A 41 3.65 -2.02 12.95
CA GLU A 41 5.04 -1.62 12.80
C GLU A 41 5.41 -1.30 11.34
N GLY A 42 4.50 -1.52 10.38
CA GLY A 42 4.72 -1.25 8.97
C GLY A 42 5.44 -2.39 8.23
N ARG A 43 5.45 -3.60 8.80
CA ARG A 43 6.01 -4.80 8.18
C ARG A 43 4.93 -5.54 7.38
N PRO A 44 5.28 -6.22 6.28
CA PRO A 44 4.32 -7.02 5.50
C PRO A 44 3.65 -8.14 6.30
#